data_AF-A0A7Y4CRQ7-F1
#
_entry.id   AF-A0A7Y4CRQ7-F1
#
_cell.length_a   1.000
_cell.length_b   1.000
_cell.length_c   1.000
_cell.angle_alpha   90.00
_cell.angle_beta   90.00
_cell.angle_gamma   90.00
#
_symmetry.space_group_name_H-M   'P 1'
#
loop_
_entity.id
_entity.type
_entity.pdbx_description
1 polymer ?
#
loop_
_entity_poly.entity_id
_entity_poly.type
_entity_poly.pdbx_seq_one_letter_code
_entity_poly.pdbx_strand_id
1 'polypeptide(L)'
;MVRIGAQGMNLKQVMELASRIRLIARAVQCEIEELDQLTLPCIIHWDLNHFVVLTKVCNGKVDINDPAQGKRQLSTIEFARCFTGIALELPPQ
;
A
#
# COMPACT_ATOMS: atom_id res chain seq x y z
N MET A 1 -15.45 7.10 -15.71
CA MET A 1 -15.89 6.35 -14.51
C MET A 1 -14.95 5.16 -14.34
N VAL A 2 -14.30 4.99 -13.18
CA VAL A 2 -13.49 3.78 -12.92
C VAL A 2 -14.47 2.62 -12.74
N ARG A 3 -14.29 1.53 -13.49
CA ARG A 3 -15.16 0.36 -13.41
C ARG A 3 -14.57 -0.62 -12.40
N ILE A 4 -15.32 -0.95 -11.35
CA ILE A 4 -14.91 -1.97 -10.37
C ILE A 4 -15.36 -3.32 -10.90
N GLY A 5 -14.46 -4.30 -10.97
CA GLY A 5 -14.78 -5.65 -11.40
C GLY A 5 -15.41 -6.47 -10.27
N ALA A 6 -15.90 -7.67 -10.58
CA ALA A 6 -16.39 -8.61 -9.56
C ALA A 6 -15.29 -9.02 -8.55
N GLN A 7 -14.02 -8.84 -8.92
CA GLN A 7 -12.84 -9.11 -8.07
C GLN A 7 -12.30 -7.84 -7.38
N GLY A 8 -13.04 -6.73 -7.40
CA GLY A 8 -12.61 -5.47 -6.80
C GLY A 8 -11.82 -4.55 -7.74
N MET A 9 -10.92 -3.76 -7.18
CA MET A 9 -10.03 -2.84 -7.91
C MET A 9 -8.63 -3.43 -8.06
N ASN A 10 -8.06 -3.32 -9.26
CA ASN A 10 -6.63 -3.60 -9.46
C ASN A 10 -5.76 -2.35 -9.27
N LEU A 11 -4.44 -2.53 -9.21
CA LEU A 11 -3.48 -1.44 -9.00
C LEU A 11 -3.64 -0.31 -10.03
N LYS A 12 -3.85 -0.63 -11.31
CA LYS A 12 -4.05 0.35 -12.37
C LYS A 12 -5.28 1.23 -12.11
N GLN A 13 -6.37 0.63 -11.65
CA GLN A 13 -7.61 1.36 -11.32
C GLN A 13 -7.44 2.26 -10.10
N VAL A 14 -6.64 1.84 -9.11
CA VAL A 14 -6.27 2.68 -7.97
C VAL A 14 -5.46 3.90 -8.44
N MET A 15 -4.49 3.70 -9.33
CA MET A 15 -3.69 4.79 -9.91
C MET A 15 -4.55 5.77 -10.74
N GLU A 16 -5.46 5.25 -11.56
CA GLU A 16 -6.41 6.06 -12.34
C GLU A 16 -7.32 6.89 -11.42
N LEU A 17 -7.76 6.33 -10.29
CA LEU A 17 -8.56 7.05 -9.30
C LEU A 17 -7.75 8.14 -8.59
N ALA A 18 -6.52 7.83 -8.16
CA ALA A 18 -5.61 8.78 -7.53
C ALA A 18 -5.38 10.03 -8.40
N SER A 19 -5.14 9.84 -9.70
CA SER A 19 -4.99 10.96 -10.65
C SER A 19 -6.24 11.85 -10.70
N ARG A 20 -7.44 11.27 -10.65
CA ARG A 20 -8.71 12.04 -10.66
C ARG A 20 -8.91 12.89 -9.42
N ILE A 21 -8.28 12.54 -8.30
CA ILE A 21 -8.30 13.31 -7.05
C ILE A 21 -7.04 14.16 -6.85
N ARG A 22 -6.29 14.42 -7.92
CA ARG A 22 -5.06 15.25 -7.92
C ARG A 22 -3.95 14.70 -7.03
N LEU A 23 -3.79 13.37 -7.01
CA LEU A 23 -2.63 12.69 -6.46
C LEU A 23 -1.81 12.08 -7.59
N ILE A 24 -0.48 12.16 -7.46
CA ILE A 24 0.43 11.45 -8.36
C ILE A 24 0.59 10.05 -7.81
N ALA A 25 0.25 9.04 -8.61
CA ALA A 25 0.38 7.64 -8.21
C ALA A 25 1.70 7.07 -8.74
N ARG A 26 2.66 6.81 -7.83
CA ARG A 26 3.97 6.24 -8.18
C ARG A 26 4.07 4.82 -7.62
N ALA A 27 4.06 3.83 -8.52
CA ALA A 27 4.30 2.44 -8.14
C ALA A 27 5.81 2.23 -7.95
N VAL A 28 6.18 1.67 -6.81
CA VAL A 28 7.57 1.37 -6.42
C VAL A 28 7.65 -0.12 -6.11
N GLN A 29 8.64 -0.78 -6.69
CA GLN A 29 9.04 -2.12 -6.27
C GLN A 29 10.18 -1.98 -5.27
N CYS A 30 10.06 -2.62 -4.11
CA CYS A 30 11.06 -2.56 -3.04
C CYS A 30 11.03 -3.83 -2.19
N GLU A 31 12.16 -4.14 -1.58
CA GLU A 31 12.30 -5.24 -0.63
C GLU A 31 11.85 -4.82 0.78
N ILE A 32 11.69 -5.79 1.68
CA ILE A 32 11.20 -5.53 3.04
C ILE A 32 12.16 -4.63 3.84
N GLU A 33 13.46 -4.72 3.57
CA GLU A 33 14.50 -3.90 4.20
C GLU A 33 14.46 -2.44 3.75
N GLU A 34 13.78 -2.15 2.64
CA GLU A 34 13.69 -0.80 2.05
C GLU A 34 12.39 -0.07 2.43
N LEU A 35 11.53 -0.69 3.25
CA LEU A 35 10.25 -0.10 3.65
C LEU A 35 10.37 1.27 4.32
N ASP A 36 11.46 1.52 5.04
CA ASP A 36 11.73 2.79 5.71
C ASP A 36 12.14 3.92 4.75
N GLN A 37 12.43 3.60 3.49
CA GLN A 37 12.75 4.56 2.44
C GLN A 37 11.49 5.05 1.68
N LEU A 38 10.34 4.41 1.91
CA LEU A 38 9.09 4.79 1.27
C LEU A 38 8.54 6.11 1.81
N THR A 39 7.92 6.88 0.91
CA THR A 39 7.14 8.07 1.29
C THR A 39 5.84 7.62 1.95
N LEU A 40 5.72 7.87 3.25
CA LEU A 40 4.53 7.53 4.02
C LEU A 40 3.54 8.70 4.11
N PRO A 41 2.21 8.44 4.16
CA PRO A 41 1.60 7.13 4.03
C PRO A 41 1.56 6.67 2.56
N CYS A 42 1.66 5.35 2.34
CA CYS A 42 1.56 4.73 1.02
C CYS A 42 0.62 3.51 1.04
N ILE A 43 0.12 3.13 -0.13
CA ILE A 43 -0.68 1.92 -0.29
C ILE A 43 0.26 0.75 -0.56
N ILE A 44 0.05 -0.38 0.11
CA ILE A 44 0.82 -1.60 -0.05
C ILE A 44 -0.07 -2.64 -0.71
N HIS A 45 0.45 -3.32 -1.73
CA HIS A 45 -0.18 -4.51 -2.26
C HIS A 45 0.09 -5.69 -1.33
N TRP A 46 -0.98 -6.37 -0.92
CA TRP A 46 -1.01 -7.27 0.23
C TRP A 46 -1.67 -8.59 -0.14
N ASP A 47 -1.02 -9.70 0.16
CA ASP A 47 -1.53 -11.08 0.00
C ASP A 47 -2.11 -11.37 -1.41
N LEU A 48 -1.53 -10.72 -2.44
CA LEU A 48 -1.89 -10.81 -3.87
C LEU A 48 -3.31 -10.38 -4.27
N ASN A 49 -4.18 -10.04 -3.31
CA ASN A 49 -5.59 -9.73 -3.58
C ASN A 49 -6.16 -8.61 -2.70
N HIS A 50 -5.32 -7.96 -1.88
CA HIS A 50 -5.73 -6.94 -0.92
C HIS A 50 -4.81 -5.71 -0.99
N PHE A 51 -5.29 -4.61 -0.41
CA PHE A 51 -4.52 -3.39 -0.26
C PHE A 51 -4.63 -2.87 1.17
N VAL A 52 -3.49 -2.49 1.76
CA VAL A 52 -3.42 -1.87 3.09
C VAL A 52 -2.68 -0.54 2.99
N VAL A 53 -2.88 0.37 3.94
CA VAL A 53 -2.14 1.63 4.00
C VAL A 53 -1.02 1.50 5.02
N LEU A 54 0.23 1.60 4.60
CA LEU A 54 1.37 1.70 5.49
C LEU A 54 1.50 3.14 5.99
N THR A 55 1.52 3.29 7.32
CA THR A 55 1.52 4.60 7.98
C THR A 55 2.77 4.88 8.77
N LYS A 56 3.49 3.84 9.21
CA LYS A 56 4.74 3.98 9.96
C LYS A 56 5.60 2.74 9.82
N VAL A 57 6.92 2.94 9.72
CA VAL A 57 7.94 1.91 9.87
C VAL A 57 8.88 2.38 10.99
N CYS A 58 9.02 1.60 12.06
CA CYS A 58 9.96 1.94 13.14
C CYS A 58 10.39 0.71 13.94
N ASN A 59 11.68 0.61 14.27
CA ASN A 59 12.24 -0.40 15.19
C ASN A 59 11.74 -1.84 14.94
N GLY A 60 11.76 -2.30 13.68
CA GLY A 60 11.32 -3.66 13.31
C GLY A 60 9.80 -3.89 13.40
N LYS A 61 9.03 -2.80 13.49
CA LYS A 61 7.56 -2.80 13.49
C LYS A 61 7.02 -1.92 12.37
N VAL A 62 5.83 -2.27 11.93
CA VAL A 62 5.10 -1.61 10.85
C VAL A 62 3.65 -1.38 11.29
N ASP A 63 3.21 -0.12 11.19
CA ASP A 63 1.84 0.27 11.48
C ASP A 63 1.07 0.41 10.17
N ILE A 64 0.00 -0.38 10.03
CA ILE A 64 -0.88 -0.36 8.86
C ILE A 64 -2.31 0.00 9.24
N ASN A 65 -3.03 0.62 8.30
CA ASN A 65 -4.48 0.64 8.30
C ASN A 65 -4.97 -0.40 7.28
N ASP A 66 -5.55 -1.49 7.79
CA ASP A 66 -6.18 -2.55 7.01
C ASP A 66 -7.66 -2.22 6.84
N PRO A 67 -8.19 -2.06 5.61
CA PRO A 67 -9.61 -1.81 5.40
C PRO A 67 -10.55 -2.86 6.01
N ALA A 68 -10.09 -4.11 6.16
CA ALA A 68 -10.90 -5.21 6.70
C ALA A 68 -10.84 -5.31 8.23
N GLN A 69 -9.76 -4.86 8.86
CA GLN A 69 -9.49 -5.07 10.29
C GLN A 69 -9.17 -3.80 11.09
N GLY A 70 -9.08 -2.64 10.43
CA GLY A 70 -8.71 -1.38 11.05
C GLY A 70 -7.20 -1.23 11.26
N LYS A 71 -6.82 -0.47 12.29
CA LYS A 71 -5.40 -0.20 12.59
C LYS A 71 -4.72 -1.43 13.17
N ARG A 72 -3.57 -1.80 12.63
CA ARG A 72 -2.78 -2.95 13.08
C ARG A 72 -1.31 -2.55 13.18
N GLN A 73 -0.64 -3.09 14.20
CA GLN A 73 0.80 -3.06 14.31
C GLN A 73 1.31 -4.48 14.12
N LEU A 74 2.23 -4.66 13.18
CA LEU A 74 2.83 -5.95 12.84
C LEU A 74 4.34 -5.87 13.07
N SER A 75 4.97 -7.00 13.36
CA SER A 75 6.41 -7.12 13.18
C SER A 75 6.76 -7.12 11.69
N THR A 76 7.98 -6.71 11.34
CA THR A 76 8.46 -6.79 9.95
C THR A 76 8.38 -8.21 9.39
N ILE A 77 8.60 -9.23 10.22
CA ILE A 77 8.49 -10.64 9.82
C ILE A 77 7.05 -11.01 9.45
N GLU A 78 6.07 -10.62 10.27
CA GLU A 78 4.66 -10.86 9.96
C GLU A 78 4.23 -10.14 8.69
N PHE A 79 4.69 -8.90 8.52
CA PHE A 79 4.38 -8.09 7.35
C PHE A 79 4.96 -8.70 6.06
N ALA A 80 6.21 -9.18 6.11
CA ALA A 80 6.89 -9.80 4.97
C ALA A 80 6.15 -11.01 4.39
N ARG A 81 5.34 -11.72 5.19
CA ARG A 81 4.58 -12.89 4.73
C ARG A 81 3.46 -12.53 3.76
N CYS A 82 2.97 -11.29 3.84
CA CYS A 82 1.88 -10.81 3.00
C CYS A 82 2.32 -9.72 2.02
N PHE A 83 3.47 -9.09 2.24
CA PHE A 83 4.00 -8.06 1.36
C PHE A 83 4.42 -8.66 0.01
N THR A 84 3.95 -8.06 -1.08
CA THR A 84 4.25 -8.57 -2.43
C THR A 84 5.43 -7.85 -3.10
N GLY A 85 6.15 -6.99 -2.38
CA GLY A 85 7.21 -6.15 -2.95
C GLY A 85 6.71 -4.88 -3.67
N ILE A 86 5.40 -4.62 -3.71
CA ILE A 86 4.82 -3.49 -4.46
C ILE A 86 4.17 -2.49 -3.50
N ALA A 87 4.65 -1.25 -3.57
CA ALA A 87 4.10 -0.08 -2.90
C ALA A 87 3.60 0.96 -3.91
N LEU A 88 2.63 1.76 -3.50
CA LEU A 88 2.09 2.87 -4.26
C LEU A 88 2.13 4.14 -3.41
N GLU A 89 3.06 5.03 -3.73
CA GLU A 89 3.15 6.33 -3.11
C GLU A 89 2.20 7.30 -3.79
N LEU A 90 1.63 8.20 -3.01
CA LEU A 90 0.56 9.10 -3.42
C LEU A 90 0.83 10.56 -3.00
N PRO A 91 1.95 11.18 -3.42
CA PRO A 91 2.18 12.59 -3.14
C PRO A 91 1.10 13.47 -3.82
N PRO A 92 0.81 14.66 -3.25
CA PRO A 92 0.00 15.67 -3.92
C PRO A 92 0.58 16.03 -5.30
N GLN A 93 -0.33 16.28 -6.26
CA GLN A 93 0.03 16.77 -7.59
C GLN A 93 0.35 18.27 -7.60
#